data_AF-A0A183BDA2-F1
#
_entry.id   AF-A0A183BDA2-F1
#
_cell.length_a   1.000
_cell.length_b   1.000
_cell.length_c   1.000
_cell.angle_alpha   90.00
_cell.angle_beta   90.00
_cell.angle_gamma   90.00
#
_symmetry.space_group_name_H-M   'P 1'
#
loop_
_entity.id
_entity.type
_entity.pdbx_description
1 polymer ?
#
loop_
_entity_poly.entity_id
_entity_poly.type
_entity_poly.pdbx_seq_one_letter_code
_entity_poly.pdbx_strand_id
1 'polypeptide(L)'
;MRCQCGHWFKLIDMERFEQEREKHWQQIKDKPENAKLLQALTDAENELNRLMEQGKDLKRNSPGADDLLEALSIQWQKLKNAYSAIRLKMELP
;
A
#
# COMPACT_ATOMS: atom_id res chain seq x y z
N MET A 1 33.03 26.38 -5.78
CA MET A 1 32.64 26.20 -7.20
C MET A 1 31.13 26.36 -7.30
N ARG A 2 30.65 27.36 -8.05
CA ARG A 2 29.22 27.64 -8.28
C ARG A 2 28.82 27.08 -9.65
N CYS A 3 27.81 26.23 -9.72
CA CYS A 3 27.27 25.72 -10.98
C CYS A 3 26.46 26.81 -11.69
N GLN A 4 26.77 27.07 -12.96
CA GLN A 4 26.25 28.15 -13.80
C GLN A 4 24.85 27.87 -14.41
N CYS A 5 23.97 27.12 -13.75
CA CYS A 5 22.63 26.81 -14.28
C CYS A 5 21.44 27.33 -13.45
N GLY A 6 21.68 28.11 -12.38
CA GLY A 6 20.61 28.78 -11.61
C GLY A 6 19.62 27.85 -10.89
N HIS A 7 19.70 26.54 -11.08
CA HIS A 7 18.88 25.57 -10.37
C HIS A 7 19.54 25.22 -9.05
N TRP A 8 19.05 25.88 -8.00
CA TRP A 8 19.12 25.32 -6.66
C TRP A 8 18.33 24.01 -6.70
N PHE A 9 18.99 22.87 -6.81
CA PHE A 9 18.43 21.64 -6.27
C PHE A 9 18.26 21.91 -4.77
N LYS A 10 17.11 22.45 -4.38
CA LYS A 10 16.67 22.39 -2.99
C LYS A 10 16.68 20.92 -2.67
N LEU A 11 17.56 20.52 -1.75
CA LEU A 11 17.37 19.30 -0.98
C LEU A 11 15.93 19.38 -0.46
N ILE A 12 15.03 18.67 -1.12
CA ILE A 12 13.67 18.51 -0.63
C ILE A 12 13.89 17.80 0.70
N ASP A 13 13.54 18.49 1.78
CA ASP A 13 13.45 17.88 3.08
C ASP A 13 12.40 16.77 2.97
N MET A 14 12.88 15.54 2.84
CA MET A 14 12.04 14.37 2.60
C MET A 14 11.05 14.18 3.75
N GLU A 15 11.44 14.54 4.97
CA GLU A 15 10.56 14.49 6.13
C GLU A 15 9.40 15.48 5.96
N ARG A 16 9.70 16.73 5.58
CA ARG A 16 8.67 17.73 5.33
C ARG A 16 7.77 17.35 4.15
N PHE A 17 8.32 16.73 3.11
CA PHE A 17 7.54 16.23 1.98
C PHE A 17 6.58 15.09 2.39
N GLU A 18 7.04 14.15 3.21
CA GLU A 18 6.20 13.07 3.75
C GLU A 18 5.10 13.61 4.67
N GLN A 19 5.40 14.61 5.50
CA GLN A 19 4.40 15.28 6.34
C GLN A 19 3.29 15.95 5.53
N GLU A 20 3.64 16.69 4.47
CA GLU A 20 2.63 17.32 3.61
C GLU A 20 1.83 16.30 2.80
N ARG A 21 2.44 15.19 2.37
CA ARG A 21 1.72 14.07 1.74
C ARG A 21 0.72 13.42 2.69
N GLU A 22 1.12 13.18 3.94
CA GLU A 22 0.24 12.61 4.96
C GLU A 22 -0.89 13.58 5.30
N LYS A 23 -0.58 14.87 5.46
CA LYS A 23 -1.59 15.91 5.69
C LYS A 23 -2.60 15.99 4.54
N HIS A 24 -2.14 15.91 3.29
CA HIS A 24 -3.01 15.86 2.13
C HIS A 24 -3.93 14.63 2.18
N TRP A 25 -3.36 13.47 2.47
CA TRP A 25 -4.11 12.22 2.60
C TRP A 25 -5.22 12.33 3.64
N GLN A 26 -4.92 12.85 4.84
CA GLN A 26 -5.89 13.02 5.92
C GLN A 26 -7.09 13.88 5.51
N GLN A 27 -6.93 14.81 4.56
CA GLN A 27 -8.02 15.64 4.04
C GLN A 27 -8.90 14.94 3.00
N ILE A 28 -8.35 13.95 2.29
CA ILE A 28 -9.03 13.30 1.16
C ILE A 28 -9.45 11.85 1.45
N LYS A 29 -8.95 11.22 2.52
CA LYS A 29 -9.15 9.80 2.82
C LYS A 29 -10.62 9.39 2.93
N ASP A 30 -11.47 10.29 3.45
CA ASP A 30 -12.89 10.03 3.70
C ASP A 30 -13.77 10.25 2.47
N LYS A 31 -13.19 10.73 1.34
CA LYS A 31 -13.92 10.81 0.07
C LYS A 31 -14.37 9.41 -0.36
N PRO A 32 -15.57 9.24 -0.95
CA PRO A 32 -16.12 7.91 -1.24
C PRO A 32 -15.21 6.99 -2.06
N GLU A 33 -14.45 7.55 -3.02
CA GLU A 33 -13.47 6.79 -3.81
C GLU A 33 -12.31 6.27 -2.95
N ASN A 34 -11.77 7.11 -2.08
CA ASN A 34 -10.62 6.78 -1.23
C ASN A 34 -11.01 5.89 -0.05
N ALA A 35 -12.19 6.09 0.53
CA ALA A 35 -12.76 5.22 1.56
C ALA A 35 -12.95 3.79 1.04
N LYS A 36 -13.37 3.62 -0.23
CA LYS A 36 -13.44 2.30 -0.88
C LYS A 36 -12.05 1.65 -1.01
N LEU A 37 -11.02 2.44 -1.33
CA LEU A 37 -9.64 1.92 -1.38
C LEU A 37 -9.14 1.49 0.00
N LEU A 38 -9.43 2.27 1.04
CA LEU A 38 -9.12 1.91 2.43
C LEU A 38 -9.85 0.65 2.89
N GLN A 39 -11.12 0.52 2.54
CA GLN A 39 -11.88 -0.70 2.82
C GLN A 39 -11.29 -1.90 2.10
N ALA A 40 -10.98 -1.76 0.80
CA ALA A 40 -10.36 -2.82 0.01
C ALA A 40 -8.98 -3.25 0.56
N LEU A 41 -8.20 -2.28 1.07
CA LEU A 41 -6.93 -2.55 1.74
C LEU A 41 -7.18 -3.36 3.03
N THR A 42 -8.08 -2.88 3.88
CA THR A 42 -8.44 -3.52 5.16
C THR A 42 -8.97 -4.94 4.96
N ASP A 43 -9.84 -5.15 3.96
CA ASP A 43 -10.41 -6.45 3.65
C ASP A 43 -9.33 -7.43 3.16
N ALA A 44 -8.41 -6.96 2.32
CA ALA A 44 -7.28 -7.77 1.85
C ALA A 44 -6.33 -8.14 3.00
N GLU A 45 -6.04 -7.22 3.92
CA GLU A 45 -5.23 -7.49 5.12
C GLU A 45 -5.88 -8.52 6.04
N ASN A 46 -7.17 -8.36 6.33
CA ASN A 46 -7.92 -9.29 7.16
C ASN A 46 -7.95 -10.69 6.56
N GLU A 47 -8.17 -10.80 5.25
CA GLU A 47 -8.20 -12.09 4.58
C GLU A 47 -6.80 -12.71 4.49
N LEU A 48 -5.75 -11.93 4.23
CA LEU A 48 -4.37 -12.40 4.30
C LEU A 48 -4.05 -12.97 5.69
N ASN A 49 -4.41 -12.25 6.76
CA ASN A 49 -4.21 -12.72 8.13
C ASN A 49 -4.97 -14.04 8.36
N ARG A 50 -6.23 -14.14 7.93
CA ARG A 50 -7.02 -15.38 8.04
C ARG A 50 -6.36 -16.56 7.32
N LEU A 51 -5.89 -16.35 6.08
CA LEU A 51 -5.23 -17.38 5.28
C LEU A 51 -3.86 -17.77 5.86
N MET A 52 -3.10 -16.80 6.38
CA MET A 52 -1.84 -17.08 7.08
C MET A 52 -2.07 -17.92 8.32
N GLU A 53 -3.08 -17.61 9.13
CA GLU A 53 -3.46 -18.44 10.30
C GLU A 53 -3.84 -19.87 9.89
N GLN A 54 -4.61 -20.03 8.82
CA GLN A 54 -4.95 -21.36 8.27
C GLN A 54 -3.73 -22.13 7.77
N GLY A 55 -2.72 -21.42 7.27
CA GLY A 55 -1.49 -21.99 6.73
C GLY A 55 -0.43 -22.36 7.75
N LYS A 56 -0.53 -21.89 9.00
CA LYS A 56 0.53 -22.06 10.01
C LYS A 56 0.95 -23.51 10.23
N ASP A 57 -0.03 -24.42 10.22
CA ASP A 57 0.19 -25.84 10.48
C ASP A 57 0.25 -26.67 9.20
N LEU A 58 0.12 -26.04 8.03
CA LEU A 58 0.06 -26.72 6.75
C LEU A 58 1.46 -27.02 6.24
N LYS A 59 1.77 -28.30 6.04
CA LYS A 59 3.01 -28.70 5.37
C LYS A 59 2.87 -28.46 3.87
N ARG A 60 3.99 -28.15 3.21
CA ARG A 60 4.04 -27.89 1.76
C ARG A 60 3.42 -28.99 0.90
N ASN A 61 3.47 -30.25 1.36
CA ASN A 61 2.95 -31.41 0.62
C ASN A 61 1.54 -31.82 1.08
N SER A 62 0.89 -31.02 1.94
CA SER A 62 -0.46 -31.30 2.40
C SER A 62 -1.47 -31.05 1.27
N PRO A 63 -2.53 -31.87 1.14
CA PRO A 63 -3.66 -31.55 0.28
C PRO A 63 -4.22 -30.15 0.62
N GLY A 64 -4.46 -29.31 -0.39
CA GLY A 64 -4.94 -27.93 -0.23
C GLY A 64 -3.84 -26.88 0.00
N ALA A 65 -2.55 -27.26 -0.01
CA ALA A 65 -1.44 -26.30 0.09
C ALA A 65 -1.38 -25.34 -1.11
N ASP A 66 -1.57 -25.87 -2.32
CA ASP A 66 -1.54 -25.07 -3.55
C ASP A 66 -2.72 -24.08 -3.59
N ASP A 67 -3.93 -24.53 -3.20
CA ASP A 67 -5.12 -23.68 -3.13
C ASP A 67 -4.94 -22.53 -2.12
N LEU A 68 -4.32 -22.81 -0.97
CA LEU A 68 -4.02 -21.80 0.04
C LEU A 68 -2.99 -20.78 -0.48
N LEU A 69 -1.93 -21.24 -1.15
CA LEU A 69 -0.91 -20.37 -1.74
C LEU A 69 -1.50 -19.49 -2.85
N GLU A 70 -2.39 -20.04 -3.67
CA GLU A 70 -3.12 -19.27 -4.69
C GLU A 70 -3.99 -18.20 -4.02
N ALA A 71 -4.76 -18.55 -3.00
CA ALA A 71 -5.58 -17.60 -2.24
C ALA A 71 -4.74 -16.47 -1.62
N LEU A 72 -3.60 -16.81 -0.99
CA LEU A 72 -2.65 -15.83 -0.45
C LEU A 72 -2.12 -14.89 -1.54
N SER A 73 -1.73 -15.44 -2.69
CA SER A 73 -1.24 -14.67 -3.84
C SER A 73 -2.29 -13.67 -4.35
N ILE A 74 -3.55 -14.11 -4.48
CA ILE A 74 -4.66 -13.25 -4.92
C ILE A 74 -4.86 -12.08 -3.95
N GLN A 75 -4.90 -12.34 -2.63
CA GLN A 75 -5.13 -11.29 -1.64
C GLN A 75 -3.93 -10.35 -1.52
N TRP A 76 -2.72 -10.87 -1.66
CA TRP A 76 -1.50 -10.07 -1.73
C TRP A 76 -1.52 -9.10 -2.92
N GLN A 77 -2.00 -9.55 -4.08
CA GLN A 77 -2.13 -8.68 -5.24
C GLN A 77 -3.19 -7.59 -5.03
N LYS A 78 -4.32 -7.90 -4.39
CA LYS A 78 -5.35 -6.91 -4.03
C LYS A 78 -4.80 -5.85 -3.09
N LEU A 79 -4.08 -6.26 -2.04
CA LEU A 79 -3.41 -5.36 -1.10
C LEU A 79 -2.47 -4.40 -1.84
N LYS A 80 -1.56 -4.94 -2.67
CA LYS A 80 -0.62 -4.10 -3.43
C LYS A 80 -1.32 -3.09 -4.32
N ASN A 81 -2.37 -3.52 -5.02
CA ASN A 81 -3.11 -2.67 -5.94
C ASN A 81 -3.82 -1.54 -5.19
N ALA A 82 -4.50 -1.85 -4.08
CA ALA A 82 -5.16 -0.85 -3.24
C ALA A 82 -4.15 0.15 -2.64
N TYR A 83 -3.04 -0.36 -2.09
CA TYR A 83 -1.97 0.47 -1.53
C TYR A 83 -1.35 1.39 -2.59
N SER A 84 -1.08 0.88 -3.79
CA SER A 84 -0.51 1.67 -4.89
C SER A 84 -1.46 2.77 -5.34
N ALA A 85 -2.76 2.46 -5.44
CA ALA A 85 -3.79 3.44 -5.76
C ALA A 85 -3.89 4.54 -4.69
N ILE A 86 -3.86 4.18 -3.40
CA ILE A 86 -3.82 5.15 -2.30
C ILE A 86 -2.57 6.02 -2.43
N ARG A 87 -1.40 5.41 -2.63
CA ARG A 87 -0.12 6.13 -2.73
C ARG A 87 -0.13 7.18 -3.83
N LEU A 88 -0.71 6.88 -4.99
CA LEU A 88 -0.90 7.82 -6.09
C LEU A 88 -1.83 8.99 -5.70
N LYS A 89 -2.89 8.72 -4.94
CA LYS A 89 -3.77 9.79 -4.42
C LYS A 89 -3.07 10.67 -3.37
N MET A 90 -2.03 10.17 -2.72
CA MET A 90 -1.18 10.93 -1.79
C MET A 90 -0.08 11.74 -2.49
N GLU A 91 0.08 11.64 -3.81
CA GLU A 91 1.07 12.44 -4.52
C GLU A 91 0.60 13.90 -4.57
N LEU A 92 1.49 14.80 -4.19
CA LEU A 92 1.24 16.23 -4.28
C LEU A 92 1.38 16.66 -5.75
N PRO A 93 0.48 17.52 -6.28
CA PRO A 93 0.56 18.03 -7.64
C PRO A 93 1.79 18.91 -7.90
#